data_AF-G8QWX2-F1
#
_entry.id   AF-G8QWX2-F1
#
_cell.length_a   1.000
_cell.length_b   1.000
_cell.length_c   1.000
_cell.angle_alpha   90.00
_cell.angle_beta   90.00
_cell.angle_gamma   90.00
#
_symmetry.space_group_name_H-M   'P 1'
#
loop_
_entity.id
_entity.type
_entity.pdbx_description
1 polymer ?
#
loop_
_entity_poly.entity_id
_entity_poly.type
_entity_poly.pdbx_seq_one_letter_code
_entity_poly.pdbx_strand_id
1 'polypeptide(L)'
;MKKPGLFLLMFLISLSALAAQDVIVLSNGTIFTAEVLSYDAKTTLTVQLPDKVVKEYRSSEVLAIRTGLAINSLITQTFSPAWEQITYTKGTRANGYYIPSRFTWRGERYSMETQWGMESQVFEFFQTLEAEKPKLDDETKALIAELKARMIRQNQLVTGGLLSEAAGLILTLVPFFVMEDSVDPVVIPDWALWVGVGGITLNVAGLGMMASQLFVDYESYLPRIAESYNRHLF
;
A
#
# COMPACT_ATOMS: atom_id res chain seq x y z
N MET A 1 61.17 -23.60 8.97
CA MET A 1 59.82 -23.45 9.54
C MET A 1 58.98 -22.60 8.58
N LYS A 2 58.05 -23.22 7.85
CA LYS A 2 57.19 -22.53 6.86
C LYS A 2 56.06 -21.84 7.62
N LYS A 3 55.92 -20.51 7.51
CA LYS A 3 54.92 -19.69 8.23
C LYS A 3 53.51 -19.98 7.66
N PRO A 4 52.67 -20.78 8.32
CA PRO A 4 51.34 -21.14 7.80
C PRO A 4 50.36 -19.95 7.89
N GLY A 5 50.66 -18.95 8.73
CA GLY A 5 49.85 -17.74 8.87
C GLY A 5 49.85 -16.83 7.65
N LEU A 6 50.91 -16.82 6.82
CA LEU A 6 50.95 -15.96 5.62
C LEU A 6 50.00 -16.47 4.53
N PHE A 7 49.91 -17.79 4.37
CA PHE A 7 48.99 -18.43 3.42
C PHE A 7 47.53 -18.26 3.87
N LEU A 8 47.25 -18.43 5.16
CA LEU A 8 45.91 -18.20 5.71
C LEU A 8 45.48 -16.74 5.55
N LEU A 9 46.38 -15.79 5.78
CA LEU A 9 46.11 -14.36 5.61
C LEU A 9 45.86 -14.00 4.14
N MET A 10 46.66 -14.51 3.20
CA MET A 10 46.40 -14.30 1.76
C MET A 10 45.09 -14.94 1.32
N PHE A 11 44.75 -16.11 1.86
CA PHE A 11 43.48 -16.79 1.57
C PHE A 11 42.27 -16.01 2.12
N LEU A 12 42.39 -15.48 3.35
CA LEU A 12 41.38 -14.62 3.96
C LEU A 12 41.23 -13.29 3.22
N ILE A 13 42.33 -12.69 2.74
CA ILE A 13 42.32 -11.46 1.93
C ILE A 13 41.70 -11.71 0.54
N SER A 14 41.97 -12.86 -0.08
CA SER A 14 41.31 -13.24 -1.34
C SER A 14 39.81 -13.52 -1.16
N LEU A 15 39.40 -14.05 0.01
CA LEU A 15 37.99 -14.24 0.34
C LEU A 15 37.27 -12.91 0.58
N SER A 16 37.91 -11.93 1.21
CA SER A 16 37.33 -10.59 1.41
C SER A 16 37.32 -9.75 0.13
N ALA A 17 38.25 -9.97 -0.81
CA ALA A 17 38.18 -9.38 -2.15
C ALA A 17 36.99 -9.93 -2.98
N LEU A 18 36.61 -11.20 -2.77
CA LEU A 18 35.39 -11.77 -3.35
C LEU A 18 34.10 -11.19 -2.73
N ALA A 19 34.18 -10.68 -1.50
CA ALA A 19 33.04 -10.10 -0.77
C ALA A 19 32.77 -8.62 -1.11
N ALA A 20 33.61 -7.99 -1.95
CA ALA A 20 33.52 -6.57 -2.33
C ALA A 20 32.89 -6.33 -3.71
N GLN A 21 32.43 -7.38 -4.41
CA GLN A 21 31.77 -7.22 -5.70
C GLN A 21 30.28 -6.89 -5.52
N ASP A 22 29.83 -5.87 -6.25
CA ASP A 22 28.42 -5.47 -6.30
C ASP A 22 27.72 -6.14 -7.48
N VAL A 23 26.44 -6.45 -7.29
CA VAL A 23 25.58 -6.93 -8.38
C VAL A 23 24.84 -5.73 -8.94
N ILE A 24 24.92 -5.58 -10.26
CA ILE A 24 24.23 -4.53 -11.00
C ILE A 24 23.15 -5.18 -11.86
N VAL A 25 21.94 -4.68 -11.71
CA VAL A 25 20.78 -5.08 -12.49
C VAL A 25 20.42 -3.95 -13.43
N LEU A 26 20.43 -4.21 -14.73
CA LEU A 26 19.99 -3.26 -15.74
C LEU A 26 18.48 -3.40 -16.01
N SER A 27 17.87 -2.30 -16.46
CA SER A 27 16.47 -2.19 -16.87
C SER A 27 16.05 -3.17 -17.98
N ASN A 28 17.00 -3.63 -18.80
CA ASN A 28 16.78 -4.64 -19.83
C ASN A 28 16.86 -6.09 -19.31
N GLY A 29 17.05 -6.28 -18.00
CA GLY A 29 17.17 -7.59 -17.36
C GLY A 29 18.57 -8.20 -17.36
N THR A 30 19.58 -7.51 -17.90
CA THR A 30 20.97 -7.97 -17.86
C THR A 30 21.53 -7.83 -16.45
N ILE A 31 22.18 -8.88 -15.95
CA ILE A 31 22.77 -8.91 -14.62
C ILE A 31 24.23 -9.30 -14.72
N PHE A 32 25.08 -8.53 -14.05
CA PHE A 32 26.51 -8.81 -13.98
C PHE A 32 27.08 -8.28 -12.66
N THR A 33 28.20 -8.87 -12.25
CA THR A 33 28.97 -8.47 -11.08
C THR A 33 30.04 -7.47 -11.49
N ALA A 34 30.14 -6.35 -10.79
CA ALA A 34 31.16 -5.34 -11.02
C ALA A 34 31.47 -4.59 -9.72
N GLU A 35 32.61 -3.93 -9.67
CA GLU A 35 32.95 -3.00 -8.60
C GLU A 35 32.37 -1.63 -8.94
N VAL A 36 31.53 -1.07 -8.06
CA VAL A 36 30.97 0.27 -8.27
C VAL A 36 32.03 1.30 -7.88
N LEU A 37 32.56 2.02 -8.87
CA LEU A 37 33.57 3.05 -8.66
C LEU A 37 32.95 4.40 -8.28
N SER A 38 31.79 4.72 -8.87
CA SER A 38 31.06 5.96 -8.60
C SER A 38 29.59 5.77 -8.91
N TYR A 39 28.71 6.32 -8.07
CA TYR A 39 27.27 6.33 -8.27
C TYR A 39 26.70 7.73 -8.02
N ASP A 40 26.15 8.34 -9.06
CA ASP A 40 25.29 9.51 -8.95
C ASP A 40 23.87 9.11 -9.38
N ALA A 41 22.96 9.09 -8.41
CA ALA A 41 21.56 8.72 -8.59
C ALA A 41 20.85 9.52 -9.70
N LYS A 42 21.37 10.68 -10.11
CA LYS A 42 20.78 11.53 -11.16
C LYS A 42 21.47 11.45 -12.51
N THR A 43 22.73 10.99 -12.59
CA THR A 43 23.51 11.11 -13.82
C THR A 43 24.02 9.76 -14.32
N THR A 44 25.01 9.17 -13.65
CA THR A 44 25.67 7.96 -14.14
C THR A 44 26.12 7.03 -13.02
N LEU A 45 26.17 5.74 -13.36
CA LEU A 45 26.83 4.68 -12.62
C LEU A 45 28.10 4.29 -13.37
N THR A 46 29.27 4.45 -12.74
CA THR A 46 30.57 4.01 -13.28
C THR A 46 31.02 2.76 -12.56
N VAL A 47 31.21 1.68 -13.29
CA VAL A 47 31.50 0.36 -12.73
C VAL A 47 32.67 -0.30 -13.43
N GLN A 48 33.47 -1.03 -12.66
CA GLN A 48 34.59 -1.81 -13.17
C GLN A 48 34.20 -3.29 -13.23
N LEU A 49 34.18 -3.81 -14.44
CA LEU A 49 33.92 -5.23 -14.70
C LEU A 49 35.09 -6.11 -14.21
N PRO A 50 34.88 -7.43 -14.05
CA PRO A 50 35.93 -8.35 -13.59
C PRO A 50 37.17 -8.42 -14.50
N ASP A 51 37.02 -8.06 -15.77
CA ASP A 51 38.10 -7.91 -16.76
C ASP A 51 38.85 -6.56 -16.66
N LYS A 52 38.55 -5.77 -15.61
CA LYS A 52 39.04 -4.41 -15.35
C LYS A 52 38.56 -3.35 -16.34
N VAL A 53 37.62 -3.67 -17.23
CA VAL A 53 37.01 -2.69 -18.13
C VAL A 53 36.05 -1.80 -17.35
N VAL A 54 36.25 -0.50 -17.45
CA VAL A 54 35.34 0.49 -16.87
C VAL A 54 34.21 0.74 -17.86
N LYS A 55 32.98 0.60 -17.39
CA LYS A 55 31.76 0.93 -18.15
C LYS A 55 30.90 1.92 -17.38
N GLU A 56 30.24 2.77 -18.13
CA GLU A 56 29.29 3.74 -17.60
C GLU A 56 27.89 3.37 -18.06
N TYR A 57 26.96 3.39 -17.12
CA TYR A 57 25.53 3.20 -17.36
C TYR A 57 24.79 4.46 -16.94
N ARG A 58 23.76 4.84 -17.70
CA ARG A 58 22.87 5.92 -17.27
C ARG A 58 22.02 5.43 -16.10
N SER A 59 21.67 6.31 -15.18
CA SER A 59 20.82 5.97 -14.03
C SER A 59 19.45 5.38 -14.43
N SER A 60 18.89 5.79 -15.59
CA SER A 60 17.67 5.20 -16.16
C SER A 60 17.83 3.75 -16.63
N GLU A 61 19.06 3.32 -16.89
CA GLU A 61 19.37 1.97 -17.35
C GLU A 61 19.64 1.03 -16.17
N VAL A 62 19.82 1.55 -14.96
CA VAL A 62 20.16 0.80 -13.76
C VAL A 62 18.91 0.64 -12.91
N LEU A 63 18.45 -0.60 -12.77
CA LEU A 63 17.30 -0.94 -11.93
C LEU A 63 17.69 -1.05 -10.45
N ALA A 64 18.86 -1.65 -10.15
CA ALA A 64 19.33 -1.80 -8.79
C ALA A 64 20.85 -2.07 -8.72
N ILE A 65 21.47 -1.68 -7.61
CA ILE A 65 22.87 -1.94 -7.23
C ILE A 65 22.85 -2.51 -5.81
N ARG A 66 23.42 -3.69 -5.55
CA ARG A 66 23.39 -4.32 -4.21
C ARG A 66 24.70 -5.06 -3.87
N THR A 67 25.14 -4.92 -2.62
CA THR A 67 26.39 -5.47 -2.06
C THR A 67 26.30 -6.97 -1.71
N GLY A 68 27.45 -7.64 -1.76
CA GLY A 68 27.58 -9.10 -1.89
C GLY A 68 26.99 -10.02 -0.79
N LEU A 69 26.62 -9.50 0.38
CA LEU A 69 26.24 -10.32 1.54
C LEU A 69 24.81 -10.89 1.49
N ALA A 70 23.98 -10.48 0.53
CA ALA A 70 22.60 -10.95 0.37
C ALA A 70 22.32 -11.63 -0.98
N ILE A 71 23.37 -11.90 -1.76
CA ILE A 71 23.30 -12.34 -3.17
C ILE A 71 22.54 -13.65 -3.35
N ASN A 72 22.85 -14.72 -2.60
CA ASN A 72 22.27 -16.03 -2.93
C ASN A 72 20.78 -16.14 -2.61
N SER A 73 20.28 -15.53 -1.53
CA SER A 73 18.84 -15.54 -1.25
C SER A 73 18.07 -14.61 -2.16
N LEU A 74 18.65 -13.47 -2.56
CA LEU A 74 17.97 -12.47 -3.40
C LEU A 74 18.07 -12.76 -4.89
N ILE A 75 19.18 -13.27 -5.43
CA ILE A 75 19.26 -13.71 -6.82
C ILE A 75 18.25 -14.84 -7.05
N THR A 76 18.22 -15.85 -6.17
CA THR A 76 17.22 -16.93 -6.30
C THR A 76 15.79 -16.42 -6.13
N GLN A 77 15.55 -15.36 -5.36
CA GLN A 77 14.22 -14.75 -5.23
C GLN A 77 13.86 -13.87 -6.41
N THR A 78 14.69 -12.90 -6.82
CA THR A 78 14.45 -11.97 -7.96
C THR A 78 14.29 -12.70 -9.30
N PHE A 79 14.95 -13.84 -9.49
CA PHE A 79 14.76 -14.71 -10.66
C PHE A 79 13.72 -15.82 -10.45
N SER A 80 13.17 -15.96 -9.23
CA SER A 80 12.02 -16.81 -9.00
C SER A 80 10.77 -16.06 -9.45
N PRO A 81 9.88 -16.68 -10.22
CA PRO A 81 8.56 -16.11 -10.50
C PRO A 81 7.74 -15.84 -9.22
N ALA A 82 8.20 -16.30 -8.04
CA ALA A 82 7.70 -15.88 -6.73
C ALA A 82 8.03 -14.43 -6.32
N TRP A 83 8.99 -13.75 -6.98
CA TRP A 83 9.29 -12.34 -6.69
C TRP A 83 8.16 -11.40 -7.06
N GLU A 84 7.51 -11.70 -8.18
CA GLU A 84 6.38 -10.93 -8.67
C GLU A 84 5.09 -11.34 -7.96
N GLN A 85 5.05 -12.45 -7.21
CA GLN A 85 3.83 -12.90 -6.55
C GLN A 85 3.37 -11.93 -5.46
N ILE A 86 2.06 -11.74 -5.40
CA ILE A 86 1.39 -11.07 -4.29
C ILE A 86 1.14 -12.12 -3.20
N THR A 87 1.75 -11.95 -2.04
CA THR A 87 1.46 -12.77 -0.87
C THR A 87 0.44 -12.07 0.02
N TYR A 88 -0.74 -12.66 0.16
CA TYR A 88 -1.76 -12.19 1.09
C TYR A 88 -1.56 -12.79 2.49
N THR A 89 -1.53 -11.93 3.51
CA THR A 89 -1.60 -12.33 4.91
C THR A 89 -2.91 -11.80 5.50
N LYS A 90 -3.76 -12.71 5.99
CA LYS A 90 -5.00 -12.37 6.67
C LYS A 90 -4.74 -11.59 7.96
N GLY A 91 -5.59 -10.62 8.27
CA GLY A 91 -5.56 -9.90 9.54
C GLY A 91 -5.83 -10.83 10.71
N THR A 92 -5.08 -10.66 11.79
CA THR A 92 -5.20 -11.50 13.00
C THR A 92 -5.21 -10.64 14.25
N ARG A 93 -6.11 -10.95 15.18
CA ARG A 93 -6.07 -10.41 16.54
C ARG A 93 -5.24 -11.35 17.41
N ALA A 94 -4.15 -10.83 17.97
CA ALA A 94 -3.29 -11.56 18.90
C ALA A 94 -2.94 -10.66 20.08
N ASN A 95 -3.02 -11.19 21.30
CA ASN A 95 -2.61 -10.52 22.54
C ASN A 95 -3.15 -9.10 22.73
N GLY A 96 -4.42 -8.86 22.38
CA GLY A 96 -5.09 -7.57 22.57
C GLY A 96 -4.81 -6.51 21.49
N TYR A 97 -3.96 -6.81 20.50
CA TYR A 97 -3.69 -5.93 19.36
C TYR A 97 -4.22 -6.55 18.06
N TYR A 98 -4.72 -5.71 17.17
CA TYR A 98 -5.14 -6.08 15.82
C TYR A 98 -3.99 -5.85 14.85
N ILE A 99 -3.59 -6.89 14.12
CA ILE A 99 -2.66 -6.79 13.00
C ILE A 99 -3.52 -6.79 11.74
N PRO A 100 -3.51 -5.70 10.94
CA PRO A 100 -4.32 -5.60 9.75
C PRO A 100 -3.83 -6.56 8.66
N SER A 101 -4.74 -6.89 7.76
CA SER A 101 -4.47 -7.68 6.56
C SER A 101 -3.46 -6.94 5.69
N ARG A 102 -2.60 -7.69 4.98
CA ARG A 102 -1.53 -7.09 4.19
C ARG A 102 -1.22 -7.87 2.93
N PHE A 103 -0.81 -7.15 1.90
CA PHE A 103 -0.10 -7.72 0.77
C PHE A 103 1.39 -7.52 0.95
N THR A 104 2.16 -8.55 0.58
CA THR A 104 3.60 -8.43 0.38
C THR A 104 3.88 -8.62 -1.09
N TRP A 105 4.53 -7.66 -1.72
CA TRP A 105 4.91 -7.69 -3.13
C TRP A 105 6.31 -7.11 -3.26
N ARG A 106 7.23 -7.85 -3.91
CA ARG A 106 8.64 -7.44 -4.09
C ARG A 106 9.36 -7.02 -2.80
N GLY A 107 9.01 -7.67 -1.68
CA GLY A 107 9.58 -7.38 -0.36
C GLY A 107 8.96 -6.17 0.37
N GLU A 108 8.12 -5.38 -0.31
CA GLU A 108 7.35 -4.29 0.32
C GLU A 108 6.04 -4.81 0.90
N ARG A 109 5.57 -4.17 1.97
CA ARG A 109 4.34 -4.53 2.67
C ARG A 109 3.34 -3.39 2.58
N TYR A 110 2.14 -3.71 2.09
CA TYR A 110 1.04 -2.76 1.95
C TYR A 110 -0.08 -3.17 2.90
N SER A 111 -0.57 -2.23 3.71
CA SER A 111 -1.77 -2.48 4.52
C SER A 111 -2.97 -2.62 3.58
N MET A 112 -3.74 -3.67 3.80
CA MET A 112 -4.92 -4.01 3.04
C MET A 112 -6.17 -3.89 3.90
N GLU A 113 -6.23 -2.83 4.69
CA GLU A 113 -7.36 -2.58 5.56
C GLU A 113 -8.49 -1.95 4.75
N THR A 114 -9.50 -2.76 4.47
CA THR A 114 -10.71 -2.34 3.74
C THR A 114 -11.77 -1.74 4.67
N GLN A 115 -11.43 -1.53 5.94
CA GLN A 115 -12.31 -0.92 6.94
C GLN A 115 -12.12 0.60 6.96
N TRP A 116 -13.08 1.27 7.60
CA TRP A 116 -13.24 2.72 7.66
C TRP A 116 -11.92 3.52 7.77
N GLY A 117 -11.67 4.41 6.80
CA GLY A 117 -10.62 5.44 6.89
C GLY A 117 -9.20 5.03 6.48
N MET A 118 -8.98 3.79 6.04
CA MET A 118 -7.63 3.30 5.63
C MET A 118 -7.55 2.81 4.18
N GLU A 119 -8.44 3.32 3.32
CA GLU A 119 -8.49 2.96 1.91
C GLU A 119 -7.26 3.42 1.10
N SER A 120 -6.50 4.41 1.60
CA SER A 120 -5.41 5.04 0.84
C SER A 120 -4.32 4.07 0.43
N GLN A 121 -3.88 3.18 1.33
CA GLN A 121 -2.81 2.21 1.02
C GLN A 121 -3.27 1.11 0.06
N VAL A 122 -4.55 0.72 0.14
CA VAL A 122 -5.15 -0.25 -0.79
C VAL A 122 -5.20 0.35 -2.20
N PHE A 123 -5.69 1.60 -2.33
CA PHE A 123 -5.74 2.29 -3.60
C PHE A 123 -4.35 2.57 -4.16
N GLU A 124 -3.41 3.00 -3.32
CA GLU A 124 -2.02 3.26 -3.70
C GLU A 124 -1.36 1.99 -4.25
N PHE A 125 -1.49 0.86 -3.56
CA PHE A 125 -0.98 -0.41 -4.05
C PHE A 125 -1.55 -0.77 -5.43
N PHE A 126 -2.88 -0.66 -5.61
CA PHE A 126 -3.48 -1.00 -6.91
C PHE A 126 -3.09 -0.03 -8.02
N GLN A 127 -2.88 1.25 -7.72
CA GLN A 127 -2.36 2.21 -8.70
C GLN A 127 -0.92 1.86 -9.10
N THR A 128 -0.06 1.53 -8.14
CA THR A 128 1.30 1.07 -8.40
C THR A 128 1.31 -0.22 -9.22
N LEU A 129 0.46 -1.18 -8.87
CA LEU A 129 0.33 -2.45 -9.59
C LEU A 129 -0.12 -2.24 -11.04
N GLU A 130 -1.12 -1.37 -11.28
CA GLU A 130 -1.61 -1.02 -12.62
C GLU A 130 -0.56 -0.25 -13.45
N ALA A 131 0.21 0.64 -12.82
CA ALA A 131 1.25 1.42 -13.48
C ALA A 131 2.46 0.55 -13.90
N GLU A 132 2.87 -0.39 -13.06
CA GLU A 132 4.04 -1.23 -13.31
C GLU A 132 3.73 -2.48 -14.14
N LYS A 133 2.47 -2.95 -14.15
CA LYS A 133 2.01 -4.08 -14.96
C LYS A 133 0.86 -3.65 -15.89
N PRO A 134 1.15 -2.96 -17.01
CA PRO A 134 0.10 -2.49 -17.92
C PRO A 134 -0.76 -3.61 -18.55
N LYS A 135 -0.31 -4.87 -18.47
CA LYS A 135 -1.09 -6.06 -18.82
C LYS A 135 -1.49 -6.88 -17.58
N LEU A 136 -2.23 -6.27 -16.64
CA LEU A 136 -3.02 -7.09 -15.72
C LEU A 136 -4.06 -7.91 -16.50
N ASP A 137 -4.32 -9.14 -16.04
CA ASP A 137 -5.38 -9.99 -16.57
C ASP A 137 -6.76 -9.38 -16.28
N ASP A 138 -7.72 -9.72 -17.13
CA ASP A 138 -9.06 -9.13 -17.08
C ASP A 138 -9.85 -9.54 -15.82
N GLU A 139 -9.58 -10.73 -15.25
CA GLU A 139 -10.20 -11.20 -14.02
C GLU A 139 -9.71 -10.39 -12.81
N THR A 140 -8.40 -10.21 -12.66
CA THR A 140 -7.80 -9.40 -11.60
C THR A 140 -8.21 -7.93 -11.75
N LYS A 141 -8.26 -7.38 -12.96
CA LYS A 141 -8.79 -6.03 -13.21
C LYS A 141 -10.23 -5.90 -12.75
N ALA A 142 -11.09 -6.86 -13.08
CA ALA A 142 -12.49 -6.84 -12.67
C ALA A 142 -12.63 -6.90 -11.13
N LEU A 143 -11.86 -7.76 -10.46
CA LEU A 143 -11.86 -7.87 -9.01
C LEU A 143 -11.38 -6.59 -8.32
N ILE A 144 -10.30 -5.97 -8.82
CA ILE A 144 -9.78 -4.69 -8.32
C ILE A 144 -10.83 -3.59 -8.54
N ALA A 145 -11.42 -3.51 -9.74
CA ALA A 145 -12.43 -2.49 -10.05
C ALA A 145 -13.68 -2.63 -9.17
N GLU A 146 -14.15 -3.85 -8.93
CA GLU A 146 -15.30 -4.11 -8.07
C GLU A 146 -15.00 -3.74 -6.60
N LEU A 147 -13.82 -4.10 -6.10
CA LEU A 147 -13.37 -3.71 -4.77
C LEU A 147 -13.27 -2.18 -4.64
N LYS A 148 -12.61 -1.51 -5.58
CA LYS A 148 -12.50 -0.04 -5.63
C LYS A 148 -13.88 0.63 -5.62
N ALA A 149 -14.81 0.16 -6.44
CA ALA A 149 -16.17 0.71 -6.51
C ALA A 149 -16.95 0.55 -5.20
N ARG A 150 -16.80 -0.60 -4.53
CA ARG A 150 -17.44 -0.89 -3.24
C ARG A 150 -16.89 -0.02 -2.11
N MET A 151 -15.57 0.17 -2.07
CA MET A 151 -14.91 1.07 -1.11
C MET A 151 -15.32 2.52 -1.34
N ILE A 152 -15.30 3.00 -2.59
CA ILE A 152 -15.77 4.36 -2.93
C ILE A 152 -17.22 4.57 -2.48
N ARG A 153 -18.10 3.59 -2.73
CA ARG A 153 -19.50 3.65 -2.30
C ARG A 153 -19.63 3.70 -0.78
N GLN A 154 -18.84 2.89 -0.06
CA GLN A 154 -18.81 2.91 1.40
C GLN A 154 -18.42 4.30 1.92
N ASN A 155 -17.33 4.87 1.40
CA ASN A 155 -16.87 6.21 1.76
C ASN A 155 -17.93 7.29 1.45
N GLN A 156 -18.62 7.20 0.31
CA GLN A 156 -19.71 8.11 -0.04
C GLN A 156 -20.89 8.03 0.93
N LEU A 157 -21.34 6.81 1.29
CA LEU A 157 -22.44 6.61 2.22
C LEU A 157 -22.10 7.11 3.63
N VAL A 158 -20.86 6.89 4.04
CA VAL A 158 -20.33 7.39 5.30
C VAL A 158 -20.28 8.91 5.33
N THR A 159 -19.72 9.53 4.29
CA THR A 159 -19.63 10.98 4.17
C THR A 159 -21.02 11.60 4.11
N GLY A 160 -21.94 11.00 3.35
CA GLY A 160 -23.34 11.41 3.28
C GLY A 160 -24.05 11.29 4.62
N GLY A 161 -23.78 10.23 5.37
CA GLY A 161 -24.28 10.05 6.74
C GLY A 161 -23.78 11.16 7.68
N LEU A 162 -22.48 11.46 7.67
CA LEU A 162 -21.90 12.53 8.48
C LEU A 162 -22.45 13.92 8.14
N LEU A 163 -22.60 14.22 6.84
CA LEU A 163 -23.22 15.46 6.39
C LEU A 163 -24.69 15.55 6.80
N SER A 164 -25.39 14.41 6.79
CA SER A 164 -26.77 14.34 7.29
C SER A 164 -26.79 14.62 8.79
N GLU A 165 -25.94 13.98 9.61
CA GLU A 165 -25.85 14.31 11.06
C GLU A 165 -25.62 15.80 11.32
N ALA A 166 -24.70 16.42 10.57
CA ALA A 166 -24.42 17.84 10.72
C ALA A 166 -25.63 18.71 10.36
N ALA A 167 -26.29 18.42 9.23
CA ALA A 167 -27.47 19.15 8.80
C ALA A 167 -28.66 18.94 9.77
N GLY A 168 -28.89 17.71 10.22
CA GLY A 168 -29.99 17.40 11.12
C GLY A 168 -29.77 17.97 12.52
N LEU A 169 -28.52 18.04 13.01
CA LEU A 169 -28.18 18.77 14.23
C LEU A 169 -28.48 20.26 14.11
N ILE A 170 -28.12 20.90 13.00
CA ILE A 170 -28.45 22.31 12.74
C ILE A 170 -29.96 22.52 12.76
N LEU A 171 -30.72 21.68 12.05
CA LEU A 171 -32.18 21.78 11.98
C LEU A 171 -32.86 21.51 13.33
N THR A 172 -32.34 20.56 14.11
CA THR A 172 -32.82 20.25 15.47
C THR A 172 -32.68 21.45 16.41
N LEU A 173 -31.67 22.30 16.18
CA LEU A 173 -31.43 23.48 17.00
C LEU A 173 -32.27 24.71 16.59
N VAL A 174 -32.88 24.72 15.39
CA VAL A 174 -33.68 25.86 14.88
C VAL A 174 -34.74 26.35 15.88
N PRO A 175 -35.55 25.49 16.54
CA PRO A 175 -36.50 25.92 17.57
C PRO A 175 -35.92 26.82 18.66
N PHE A 176 -34.66 26.59 19.07
CA PHE A 176 -34.01 27.37 20.13
C PHE A 176 -33.53 28.74 19.66
N PHE A 177 -33.31 28.93 18.35
CA PHE A 177 -32.87 30.21 17.79
C PHE A 177 -34.03 31.14 17.42
N VAL A 178 -35.24 30.61 17.29
CA VAL A 178 -36.44 31.36 16.88
C VAL A 178 -37.52 31.37 17.95
N MET A 179 -37.24 30.82 19.13
CA MET A 179 -38.12 30.94 20.29
C MET A 179 -38.23 32.42 20.69
N GLU A 180 -39.45 32.87 20.97
CA GLU A 180 -39.68 34.21 21.48
C GLU A 180 -39.69 34.14 23.02
N ASP A 181 -38.56 34.48 23.62
CA ASP A 181 -38.29 34.46 25.06
C ASP A 181 -38.84 35.69 25.81
N SER A 182 -39.40 36.64 25.07
CA SER A 182 -40.03 37.86 25.58
C SER A 182 -41.51 37.72 25.94
N VAL A 183 -42.13 36.56 25.66
CA VAL A 183 -43.56 36.26 25.90
C VAL A 183 -43.69 35.09 26.88
N ASP A 184 -44.63 35.17 27.83
CA ASP A 184 -44.89 34.12 28.83
C ASP A 184 -46.31 33.52 28.62
N PRO A 185 -46.46 32.22 28.31
CA PRO A 185 -45.40 31.22 28.16
C PRO A 185 -44.55 31.45 26.90
N VAL A 186 -43.28 31.03 26.96
CA VAL A 186 -42.36 31.03 25.81
C VAL A 186 -43.04 30.32 24.64
N VAL A 187 -43.13 31.01 23.51
CA VAL A 187 -43.78 30.50 22.29
C VAL A 187 -42.72 30.09 21.28
N ILE A 188 -42.80 28.85 20.80
CA ILE A 188 -42.04 28.37 19.66
C ILE A 188 -43.00 28.27 18.47
N PRO A 189 -42.72 28.91 17.32
CA PRO A 189 -43.56 28.78 16.13
C PRO A 189 -43.68 27.32 15.66
N ASP A 190 -44.89 26.89 15.28
CA ASP A 190 -45.15 25.51 14.84
C ASP A 190 -44.23 25.06 13.70
N TRP A 191 -43.94 25.93 12.74
CA TRP A 191 -43.03 25.61 11.63
C TRP A 191 -41.61 25.27 12.12
N ALA A 192 -41.14 25.92 13.19
CA ALA A 192 -39.82 25.68 13.74
C ALA A 192 -39.75 24.32 14.44
N LEU A 193 -40.83 23.94 15.16
CA LEU A 193 -40.97 22.59 15.73
C LEU A 193 -40.91 21.51 14.65
N TRP A 194 -41.61 21.70 13.52
CA TRP A 194 -41.55 20.77 12.39
C TRP A 194 -40.15 20.69 11.76
N VAL A 195 -39.43 21.81 11.66
CA VAL A 195 -38.02 21.81 11.22
C VAL A 195 -37.14 21.03 12.21
N GLY A 196 -37.36 21.20 13.51
CA GLY A 196 -36.64 20.46 14.56
C GLY A 196 -36.87 18.94 14.47
N VAL A 197 -38.12 18.50 14.30
CA VAL A 197 -38.48 17.08 14.08
C VAL A 197 -37.87 16.54 12.78
N GLY A 198 -37.85 17.36 11.72
CA GLY A 198 -37.17 17.05 10.47
C GLY A 198 -35.67 16.83 10.67
N GLY A 199 -35.02 17.66 11.50
CA GLY A 199 -33.62 17.51 11.89
C GLY A 199 -33.33 16.19 12.59
N ILE A 200 -34.15 15.80 13.57
CA ILE A 200 -34.02 14.51 14.27
C ILE A 200 -34.17 13.34 13.29
N THR A 201 -35.14 13.40 12.38
CA THR A 201 -35.36 12.36 11.37
C THR A 201 -34.14 12.20 10.46
N LEU A 202 -33.52 13.32 10.09
CA LEU A 202 -32.36 13.36 9.22
C LEU A 202 -31.11 12.80 9.92
N ASN A 203 -30.96 13.02 11.24
CA ASN A 203 -29.93 12.35 12.06
C ASN A 203 -30.20 10.84 12.20
N VAL A 204 -31.44 10.40 12.40
CA VAL A 204 -31.73 8.95 12.44
C VAL A 204 -31.36 8.29 11.11
N ALA A 205 -31.64 8.95 9.99
CA ALA A 205 -31.25 8.47 8.66
C ALA A 205 -29.71 8.48 8.46
N GLY A 206 -29.02 9.54 8.89
CA GLY A 206 -27.57 9.67 8.81
C GLY A 206 -26.84 8.58 9.59
N LEU A 207 -27.21 8.38 10.85
CA LEU A 207 -26.74 7.26 11.69
C LEU A 207 -27.03 5.91 11.05
N GLY A 208 -28.20 5.71 10.44
CA GLY A 208 -28.55 4.48 9.73
C GLY A 208 -27.60 4.20 8.56
N MET A 209 -27.27 5.22 7.77
CA MET A 209 -26.29 5.11 6.67
C MET A 209 -24.91 4.75 7.22
N MET A 210 -24.42 5.44 8.25
CA MET A 210 -23.10 5.17 8.83
C MET A 210 -23.04 3.77 9.46
N ALA A 211 -24.04 3.40 10.26
CA ALA A 211 -24.11 2.09 10.92
C ALA A 211 -24.13 0.94 9.93
N SER A 212 -24.81 1.10 8.78
CA SER A 212 -24.81 0.10 7.72
C SER A 212 -23.42 -0.16 7.11
N GLN A 213 -22.48 0.79 7.28
CA GLN A 213 -21.14 0.74 6.70
C GLN A 213 -20.03 0.42 7.72
N LEU A 214 -20.30 0.50 9.03
CA LEU A 214 -19.32 0.28 10.11
C LEU A 214 -18.77 -1.15 10.15
N PHE A 215 -19.49 -2.13 9.61
CA PHE A 215 -19.13 -3.55 9.68
C PHE A 215 -18.96 -4.20 8.31
N VAL A 216 -18.93 -3.38 7.24
CA VAL A 216 -18.71 -3.92 5.90
C VAL A 216 -17.23 -4.13 5.70
N ASP A 217 -16.84 -5.40 5.62
CA ASP A 217 -15.49 -5.83 5.35
C ASP A 217 -15.42 -6.49 3.97
N TYR A 218 -14.57 -5.95 3.09
CA TYR A 218 -14.32 -6.47 1.76
C TYR A 218 -13.07 -7.35 1.70
N GLU A 219 -12.54 -7.79 2.85
CA GLU A 219 -11.35 -8.64 2.97
C GLU A 219 -11.41 -9.88 2.06
N SER A 220 -12.60 -10.43 1.78
CA SER A 220 -12.78 -11.58 0.88
C SER A 220 -12.31 -11.34 -0.56
N TYR A 221 -12.21 -10.09 -1.01
CA TYR A 221 -11.68 -9.75 -2.34
C TYR A 221 -10.15 -9.90 -2.40
N LEU A 222 -9.46 -9.62 -1.29
CA LEU A 222 -8.00 -9.58 -1.23
C LEU A 222 -7.32 -10.91 -1.59
N PRO A 223 -7.69 -12.07 -1.00
CA PRO A 223 -7.08 -13.34 -1.39
C PRO A 223 -7.43 -13.72 -2.84
N ARG A 224 -8.63 -13.35 -3.34
CA ARG A 224 -9.04 -13.62 -4.72
C ARG A 224 -8.23 -12.81 -5.73
N ILE A 225 -7.96 -11.54 -5.43
CA ILE A 225 -7.09 -10.68 -6.24
C ILE A 225 -5.68 -11.25 -6.28
N ALA A 226 -5.13 -11.64 -5.11
CA ALA A 226 -3.80 -12.24 -5.04
C ALA A 226 -3.73 -13.57 -5.81
N GLU A 227 -4.72 -14.45 -5.67
CA GLU A 227 -4.78 -15.73 -6.37
C GLU A 227 -4.91 -15.54 -7.89
N SER A 228 -5.83 -14.68 -8.34
CA SER A 228 -6.04 -14.39 -9.76
C SER A 228 -4.79 -13.82 -10.41
N TYR A 229 -4.15 -12.84 -9.75
CA TYR A 229 -2.91 -12.25 -10.22
C TYR A 229 -1.79 -13.29 -10.29
N ASN A 230 -1.61 -14.09 -9.24
CA ASN A 230 -0.55 -15.10 -9.18
C ASN A 230 -0.74 -16.23 -10.19
N ARG A 231 -1.99 -16.57 -10.54
CA ARG A 231 -2.30 -17.59 -11.56
C ARG A 231 -1.85 -17.18 -12.95
N HIS A 232 -1.86 -15.87 -13.24
CA HIS A 232 -1.49 -15.33 -14.55
C HIS A 232 -0.02 -14.89 -14.64
N LEU A 233 0.78 -15.12 -13.58
CA LEU A 233 2.24 -14.95 -13.61
C LEU A 233 2.99 -16.12 -14.28
N PHE A 234 2.32 -17.26 -14.49
CA PHE A 234 2.87 -18.53 -14.98
C PHE A 234 2.04 -19.09 -16.14
#